data_AF-A0A1U9QQ43-F1
#
_entry.id   AF-A0A1U9QQ43-F1
#
_cell.length_a   1.000
_cell.length_b   1.000
_cell.length_c   1.000
_cell.angle_alpha   90.00
_cell.angle_beta   90.00
_cell.angle_gamma   90.00
#
_symmetry.space_group_name_H-M   'P 1'
#
loop_
_entity.id
_entity.type
_entity.pdbx_description
1 polymer ?
#
loop_
_entity_poly.entity_id
_entity_poly.type
_entity_poly.pdbx_seq_one_letter_code
_entity_poly.pdbx_strand_id
1 'polypeptide(L)'
;MTSGNLIRLFGLDGIIYFPDYPENGLNGSTASFLSSVGLPHDEIFTSTHLDLDLDEPNPVTLGLLMDLEGGEIPQTRRSWPVLGSLRTAVITIDTQSGAVHSYPEGSNTSQVLHRDIESFVFCLAEFRKLRDTKTGDSDNETLIQSFRTAVSALDPTPLNDEDSDWNIMLDEILDGMW
;
A
#
# COMPACT_ATOMS: atom_id res chain seq x y z
N MET A 1 4.45 2.83 -13.64
CA MET A 1 5.71 2.62 -12.88
C MET A 1 6.44 1.41 -13.45
N THR A 2 7.78 1.29 -13.38
CA THR A 2 8.52 0.09 -13.85
C THR A 2 9.35 -0.50 -12.71
N SER A 3 9.71 -1.79 -12.81
CA SER A 3 10.58 -2.46 -11.82
C SER A 3 11.92 -1.73 -11.63
N GLY A 4 12.57 -1.32 -12.72
CA GLY A 4 13.83 -0.58 -12.67
C GLY A 4 13.72 0.79 -11.97
N ASN A 5 12.56 1.45 -12.04
CA ASN A 5 12.34 2.69 -11.28
C ASN A 5 12.20 2.42 -9.79
N LEU A 6 11.48 1.36 -9.41
CA LEU A 6 11.30 1.00 -8.00
C LEU A 6 12.61 0.52 -7.37
N ILE A 7 13.37 -0.34 -8.07
CA ILE A 7 14.68 -0.81 -7.59
C ILE A 7 15.64 0.36 -7.33
N ARG A 8 15.55 1.45 -8.12
CA ARG A 8 16.36 2.65 -7.87
C ARG A 8 15.97 3.41 -6.61
N LEU A 9 14.69 3.34 -6.21
CA LEU A 9 14.16 4.06 -5.03
C LEU A 9 14.25 3.23 -3.75
N PHE A 10 13.96 1.92 -3.84
CA PHE A 10 13.85 1.02 -2.69
C PHE A 10 15.00 0.01 -2.59
N GLY A 11 15.87 -0.07 -3.60
CA GLY A 11 16.89 -1.10 -3.69
C GLY A 11 16.34 -2.43 -4.23
N LEU A 12 17.22 -3.41 -4.43
CA LEU A 12 16.83 -4.74 -4.90
C LEU A 12 16.04 -5.52 -3.84
N ASP A 13 16.46 -5.39 -2.57
CA ASP A 13 15.84 -6.12 -1.44
C ASP A 13 14.56 -5.43 -0.93
N GLY A 14 14.31 -4.18 -1.35
CA GLY A 14 13.11 -3.42 -0.98
C GLY A 14 11.92 -3.63 -1.90
N ILE A 15 11.90 -4.70 -2.71
CA ILE A 15 10.82 -5.04 -3.62
C ILE A 15 10.38 -6.49 -3.41
N ILE A 16 9.10 -6.69 -3.11
CA ILE A 16 8.48 -8.00 -2.93
C ILE A 16 7.65 -8.34 -4.17
N TYR A 17 7.97 -9.47 -4.79
CA TYR A 17 7.25 -9.98 -5.96
C TYR A 17 6.22 -11.01 -5.53
N PHE A 18 5.02 -10.92 -6.11
CA PHE A 18 3.96 -11.90 -5.88
C PHE A 18 3.85 -12.80 -7.09
N PRO A 19 3.98 -14.13 -6.92
CA PRO A 19 3.84 -15.05 -8.03
C PRO A 19 2.42 -14.99 -8.62
N ASP A 20 2.35 -15.01 -9.94
CA ASP A 20 1.10 -15.07 -10.69
C ASP A 20 0.57 -16.51 -10.68
N TYR A 21 -0.23 -16.84 -9.65
CA TYR A 21 -0.96 -18.09 -9.59
C TYR A 21 -2.44 -17.87 -9.90
N PRO A 22 -3.06 -18.71 -10.76
CA PRO A 22 -4.50 -18.64 -11.06
C PRO A 22 -5.39 -18.71 -9.81
N GLU A 23 -4.89 -19.34 -8.74
CA GLU A 23 -5.61 -19.58 -7.49
C GLU A 23 -5.72 -18.34 -6.59
N ASN A 24 -4.92 -17.29 -6.83
CA ASN A 24 -4.89 -16.09 -6.00
C ASN A 24 -6.13 -15.19 -6.23
N GLY A 25 -6.96 -15.49 -7.23
CA GLY A 25 -8.20 -14.77 -7.55
C GLY A 25 -8.01 -13.35 -8.06
N LEU A 26 -6.76 -12.86 -8.12
CA LEU A 26 -6.41 -11.53 -8.63
C LEU A 26 -6.82 -11.39 -10.10
N ASN A 27 -7.27 -10.19 -10.48
CA ASN A 27 -7.44 -9.88 -11.89
C ASN A 27 -6.08 -9.92 -12.63
N GLY A 28 -6.11 -10.19 -13.93
CA GLY A 28 -4.88 -10.42 -14.71
C GLY A 28 -3.93 -9.22 -14.76
N SER A 29 -4.43 -7.99 -14.74
CA SER A 29 -3.59 -6.78 -14.69
C SER A 29 -2.82 -6.68 -13.37
N THR A 30 -3.49 -6.91 -12.24
CA THR A 30 -2.87 -6.87 -10.93
C THR A 30 -1.85 -7.98 -10.77
N ALA A 31 -2.19 -9.22 -11.15
CA ALA A 31 -1.28 -10.35 -11.04
C ALA A 31 -0.01 -10.15 -11.91
N SER A 32 -0.18 -9.66 -13.14
CA SER A 32 0.94 -9.30 -14.03
C SER A 32 1.82 -8.19 -13.43
N PHE A 33 1.21 -7.15 -12.85
CA PHE A 33 1.97 -6.06 -12.23
C PHE A 33 2.76 -6.54 -11.02
N LEU A 34 2.13 -7.27 -10.09
CA LEU A 34 2.80 -7.74 -8.88
C LEU A 34 3.90 -8.77 -9.16
N SER A 35 3.77 -9.57 -10.22
CA SER A 35 4.80 -10.56 -10.60
C SER A 35 5.97 -9.95 -11.39
N SER A 36 5.74 -8.87 -12.15
CA SER A 36 6.77 -8.26 -13.01
C SER A 36 7.40 -6.99 -12.45
N VAL A 37 6.64 -6.21 -11.67
CA VAL A 37 7.07 -4.94 -11.07
C VAL A 37 7.29 -5.08 -9.57
N GLY A 38 6.40 -5.80 -8.88
CA GLY A 38 6.45 -6.02 -7.43
C GLY A 38 5.87 -4.86 -6.60
N LEU A 39 5.86 -5.05 -5.28
CA LEU A 39 5.50 -4.05 -4.29
C LEU A 39 6.74 -3.52 -3.57
N PRO A 40 6.83 -2.20 -3.36
CA PRO A 40 7.79 -1.66 -2.41
C PRO A 40 7.66 -2.29 -1.03
N HIS A 41 8.77 -2.38 -0.30
CA HIS A 41 8.83 -2.78 1.09
C HIS A 41 9.85 -1.88 1.81
N ASP A 42 9.38 -1.13 2.80
CA ASP A 42 10.21 -0.30 3.67
C ASP A 42 9.51 0.00 5.01
N GLU A 43 10.07 0.93 5.77
CA GLU A 43 9.51 1.35 7.07
C GLU A 43 8.11 2.00 6.99
N ILE A 44 7.68 2.44 5.81
CA ILE A 44 6.35 3.06 5.62
C ILE A 44 5.33 2.01 5.25
N PHE A 45 5.72 1.12 4.35
CA PHE A 45 4.86 0.03 3.92
C PHE A 45 5.59 -1.30 4.05
N THR A 46 5.14 -2.10 5.02
CA THR A 46 5.63 -3.47 5.21
C THR A 46 4.81 -4.39 4.33
N SER A 47 5.34 -4.72 3.14
CA SER A 47 4.67 -5.66 2.25
C SER A 47 4.61 -7.06 2.88
N THR A 48 3.48 -7.75 2.70
CA THR A 48 3.33 -9.14 3.11
C THR A 48 4.32 -9.99 2.33
N HIS A 49 5.29 -10.57 3.04
CA HIS A 49 6.13 -11.61 2.47
C HIS A 49 5.29 -12.88 2.31
N LEU A 50 5.21 -13.39 1.08
CA LEU A 50 4.98 -14.82 0.83
C LEU A 50 6.29 -15.58 1.13
N ASP A 51 6.85 -15.40 2.33
CA ASP A 51 7.94 -16.27 2.77
C ASP A 51 7.33 -17.59 3.18
N LEU A 52 7.70 -18.65 2.45
CA LEU A 52 7.29 -20.03 2.73
C LEU A 52 7.98 -20.61 3.99
N ASP A 53 8.88 -19.85 4.61
CA ASP A 53 9.80 -20.30 5.68
C ASP A 53 9.50 -19.69 7.07
N LEU A 54 8.35 -19.04 7.27
CA LEU A 54 7.90 -18.66 8.62
C LEU A 54 7.06 -19.79 9.22
N ASP A 55 7.46 -20.25 10.42
CA ASP A 55 6.70 -21.20 11.26
C ASP A 55 5.30 -20.69 11.67
N GLU A 56 4.97 -19.44 11.33
CA GLU A 56 3.66 -18.83 11.53
C GLU A 56 2.98 -18.52 10.20
N PRO A 57 1.70 -18.89 10.02
CA PRO A 57 0.96 -18.53 8.82
C PRO A 57 0.79 -17.00 8.80
N ASN A 58 1.57 -16.33 7.97
CA ASN A 58 1.29 -14.93 7.64
C ASN A 58 -0.11 -14.92 6.98
N PRO A 59 -1.12 -14.27 7.56
CA PRO A 59 -2.49 -14.42 7.08
C PRO A 59 -2.60 -13.80 5.68
N VAL A 60 -2.57 -14.66 4.67
CA VAL A 60 -2.54 -14.26 3.25
C VAL A 60 -3.87 -13.61 2.83
N THR A 61 -4.95 -13.86 3.58
CA THR A 61 -6.28 -13.29 3.33
C THR A 61 -6.81 -12.50 4.52
N LEU A 62 -7.58 -11.46 4.21
CA LEU A 62 -8.17 -10.56 5.21
C LEU A 62 -9.05 -11.32 6.21
N GLY A 63 -9.78 -12.35 5.78
CA GLY A 63 -10.62 -13.14 6.68
C GLY A 63 -9.84 -13.85 7.78
N LEU A 64 -8.68 -14.42 7.45
CA LEU A 64 -7.82 -15.09 8.44
C LEU A 64 -7.21 -14.08 9.42
N LEU A 65 -6.79 -12.91 8.92
CA LEU A 65 -6.27 -11.85 9.77
C LEU A 65 -7.34 -11.35 10.75
N MET A 66 -8.55 -11.09 10.26
CA MET A 66 -9.66 -10.63 11.11
C MET A 66 -10.07 -11.68 12.15
N ASP A 67 -10.01 -12.97 11.84
CA ASP A 67 -10.29 -14.02 12.82
C ASP A 67 -9.29 -14.03 13.98
N LEU A 68 -8.02 -13.67 13.72
CA LEU A 68 -6.98 -13.54 14.75
C LEU A 68 -7.18 -12.28 15.60
N GLU A 69 -7.59 -11.17 14.98
CA GLU A 69 -7.81 -9.88 15.64
C GLU A 69 -9.20 -9.77 16.30
N GLY A 70 -10.10 -10.73 16.05
CA GLY A 70 -11.48 -10.70 16.56
C GLY A 70 -12.41 -9.73 15.82
N GLY A 71 -12.04 -9.32 14.60
CA GLY A 71 -12.81 -8.43 13.74
C GLY A 71 -13.90 -9.15 12.94
N GLU A 72 -14.99 -8.45 12.63
CA GLU A 72 -16.05 -8.98 11.77
C GLU A 72 -16.03 -8.28 10.40
N ILE A 73 -15.94 -9.06 9.33
CA ILE A 73 -16.02 -8.56 7.95
C ILE A 73 -17.03 -9.34 7.09
N PRO A 74 -17.63 -8.67 6.07
CA PRO A 74 -18.48 -9.35 5.10
C PRO A 74 -17.77 -10.53 4.44
N GLN A 75 -18.49 -11.63 4.22
CA GLN A 75 -17.95 -12.85 3.61
C GLN A 75 -17.28 -12.60 2.25
N THR A 76 -17.78 -11.65 1.48
CA THR A 76 -17.24 -11.26 0.16
C THR A 76 -15.82 -10.70 0.22
N ARG A 77 -15.40 -10.16 1.37
CA ARG A 77 -14.06 -9.59 1.58
C ARG A 77 -13.10 -10.55 2.26
N ARG A 78 -13.60 -11.65 2.81
CA ARG A 78 -12.77 -12.62 3.57
C ARG A 78 -11.70 -13.27 2.70
N SER A 79 -11.91 -13.35 1.39
CA SER A 79 -10.95 -13.87 0.42
C SER A 79 -10.02 -12.82 -0.16
N TRP A 80 -10.12 -11.55 0.24
CA TRP A 80 -9.25 -10.50 -0.29
C TRP A 80 -7.81 -10.70 0.19
N PRO A 81 -6.82 -10.74 -0.72
CA PRO A 81 -5.41 -10.87 -0.34
C PRO A 81 -4.94 -9.66 0.46
N VAL A 82 -4.12 -9.91 1.48
CA VAL A 82 -3.42 -8.85 2.22
C VAL A 82 -2.11 -8.53 1.50
N LEU A 83 -1.93 -7.27 1.11
CA LEU A 83 -0.74 -6.79 0.41
C LEU A 83 0.39 -6.40 1.38
N GLY A 84 0.02 -5.97 2.57
CA GLY A 84 0.94 -5.50 3.61
C GLY A 84 0.24 -4.60 4.61
N SER A 85 1.01 -3.77 5.30
CA SER A 85 0.49 -2.76 6.23
C SER A 85 1.20 -1.42 6.07
N LEU A 86 0.42 -0.35 6.24
CA LEU A 86 0.92 0.96 6.67
C LEU A 86 0.92 1.00 8.21
N ARG A 87 1.51 2.04 8.81
CA ARG A 87 1.67 2.17 10.28
C ARG A 87 0.40 1.84 11.08
N THR A 88 -0.77 2.28 10.59
CA THR A 88 -2.05 2.20 11.31
C THR A 88 -3.14 1.46 10.52
N ALA A 89 -2.77 0.78 9.44
CA ALA A 89 -3.75 0.14 8.57
C ALA A 89 -3.21 -1.08 7.84
N VAL A 90 -4.05 -2.10 7.73
CA VAL A 90 -3.82 -3.23 6.84
C VAL A 90 -4.23 -2.84 5.43
N ILE A 91 -3.37 -3.12 4.46
CA ILE A 91 -3.62 -2.85 3.06
C ILE A 91 -4.00 -4.15 2.36
N THR A 92 -5.15 -4.15 1.71
CA THR A 92 -5.73 -5.31 1.02
C THR A 92 -6.21 -4.91 -0.38
N ILE A 93 -6.60 -5.88 -1.19
CA ILE A 93 -7.06 -5.64 -2.55
C ILE A 93 -8.37 -6.37 -2.84
N ASP A 94 -9.32 -5.64 -3.41
CA ASP A 94 -10.51 -6.24 -4.00
C ASP A 94 -10.12 -6.96 -5.28
N THR A 95 -10.25 -8.28 -5.27
CA THR A 95 -9.85 -9.12 -6.40
C THR A 95 -10.71 -8.92 -7.65
N GLN A 96 -11.94 -8.43 -7.51
CA GLN A 96 -12.83 -8.17 -8.64
C GLN A 96 -12.53 -6.82 -9.30
N SER A 97 -12.51 -5.73 -8.52
CA SER A 97 -12.29 -4.39 -9.06
C SER A 97 -10.81 -4.04 -9.26
N GLY A 98 -9.90 -4.70 -8.52
CA GLY A 98 -8.49 -4.33 -8.44
C GLY A 98 -8.19 -3.17 -7.49
N ALA A 99 -9.21 -2.60 -6.85
CA ALA A 99 -9.04 -1.47 -5.95
C ALA A 99 -8.28 -1.88 -4.69
N VAL A 100 -7.37 -1.01 -4.26
CA VAL A 100 -6.60 -1.18 -3.02
C VAL A 100 -7.38 -0.51 -1.89
N HIS A 101 -7.56 -1.25 -0.82
CA HIS A 101 -8.29 -0.80 0.36
C HIS A 101 -7.35 -0.66 1.56
N SER A 102 -7.59 0.38 2.34
CA SER A 102 -7.03 0.51 3.69
C SER A 102 -8.07 0.03 4.70
N TYR A 103 -7.60 -0.75 5.66
CA TYR A 103 -8.36 -1.27 6.78
C TYR A 103 -7.71 -0.77 8.07
N PRO A 104 -8.17 0.37 8.60
CA PRO A 104 -7.57 0.98 9.79
C PRO A 104 -7.63 0.05 11.00
N GLU A 105 -6.61 0.11 11.86
CA GLU A 105 -6.56 -0.65 13.10
C GLU A 105 -7.81 -0.36 13.96
N GLY A 106 -8.44 -1.41 14.47
CA GLY A 106 -9.65 -1.30 15.30
C GLY A 106 -10.93 -0.91 14.53
N SER A 107 -10.86 -0.75 13.21
CA SER A 107 -12.04 -0.54 12.36
C SER A 107 -12.65 -1.87 11.92
N ASN A 108 -13.98 -1.90 11.73
CA ASN A 108 -14.67 -3.00 11.03
C ASN A 108 -15.04 -2.62 9.58
N THR A 109 -14.50 -1.50 9.10
CA THR A 109 -14.77 -0.97 7.76
C THR A 109 -13.46 -0.66 7.04
N SER A 110 -13.49 -0.90 5.74
CA SER A 110 -12.43 -0.54 4.81
C SER A 110 -12.77 0.77 4.10
N GLN A 111 -11.75 1.56 3.79
CA GLN A 111 -11.83 2.66 2.82
C GLN A 111 -11.12 2.28 1.52
N VAL A 112 -11.60 2.78 0.38
CA VAL A 112 -10.85 2.66 -0.88
C VAL A 112 -9.68 3.63 -0.80
N LEU A 113 -8.45 3.12 -0.86
CA LEU A 113 -7.25 3.94 -0.80
C LEU A 113 -6.75 4.30 -2.20
N HIS A 114 -6.77 3.33 -3.13
CA HIS A 114 -6.40 3.54 -4.53
C HIS A 114 -7.33 2.79 -5.47
N ARG A 115 -7.50 3.30 -6.68
CA ARG A 115 -8.30 2.62 -7.72
C ARG A 115 -7.70 1.30 -8.21
N ASP A 116 -6.37 1.16 -8.12
CA ASP A 116 -5.62 0.02 -8.62
C ASP A 116 -4.22 -0.08 -7.97
N ILE A 117 -3.56 -1.22 -8.19
CA ILE A 117 -2.23 -1.51 -7.63
C ILE A 117 -1.13 -0.59 -8.18
N GLU A 118 -1.24 -0.16 -9.44
CA GLU A 118 -0.24 0.70 -10.07
C GLU A 118 -0.23 2.08 -9.43
N SER A 119 -1.42 2.59 -9.12
CA SER A 119 -1.63 3.88 -8.45
C SER A 119 -1.14 3.85 -7.00
N PHE A 120 -1.36 2.73 -6.29
CA PHE A 120 -0.80 2.53 -4.94
C PHE A 120 0.73 2.55 -4.95
N VAL A 121 1.35 1.76 -5.84
CA VAL A 121 2.81 1.69 -5.96
C VAL A 121 3.42 3.01 -6.44
N PHE A 122 2.72 3.73 -7.31
CA PHE A 122 3.13 5.09 -7.69
C PHE A 122 3.12 6.03 -6.49
N CYS A 123 2.06 6.00 -5.66
CA CYS A 123 1.96 6.81 -4.46
C CYS A 123 3.08 6.54 -3.46
N LEU A 124 3.38 5.26 -3.18
CA LEU A 124 4.52 4.84 -2.36
C LEU A 124 5.85 5.41 -2.89
N ALA A 125 6.06 5.36 -4.20
CA ALA A 125 7.27 5.88 -4.83
C ALA A 125 7.38 7.41 -4.74
N GLU A 126 6.29 8.16 -4.92
CA GLU A 126 6.28 9.61 -4.73
C GLU A 126 6.51 9.98 -3.26
N PHE A 127 5.93 9.21 -2.33
CA PHE A 127 6.13 9.44 -0.90
C PHE A 127 7.57 9.18 -0.48
N ARG A 128 8.21 8.15 -1.06
CA ARG A 128 9.65 7.88 -0.88
C ARG A 128 10.50 9.06 -1.35
N LYS A 129 10.23 9.62 -2.52
CA LYS A 129 10.95 10.81 -3.04
C LYS A 129 10.78 12.02 -2.13
N LEU A 130 9.57 12.23 -1.61
CA LEU A 130 9.28 13.29 -0.64
C LEU A 130 10.15 13.12 0.61
N ARG A 131 10.17 11.92 1.19
CA ARG A 131 10.98 11.59 2.38
C ARG A 131 12.47 11.79 2.13
N ASP A 132 12.98 11.27 1.02
CA ASP A 132 14.40 11.40 0.65
C ASP A 132 14.80 12.88 0.49
N THR A 133 13.92 13.70 -0.09
CA THR A 133 14.18 15.15 -0.25
C THR A 133 14.10 15.90 1.07
N LYS A 134 13.14 15.54 1.94
CA LYS A 134 12.97 16.13 3.29
C LYS A 134 14.20 15.95 4.19
N THR A 135 15.02 14.91 3.97
CA THR A 135 16.27 14.77 4.73
C THR A 135 17.28 15.91 4.49
N GLY A 136 17.01 16.80 3.52
CA GLY A 136 17.72 18.08 3.33
C GLY A 136 17.03 19.29 3.99
N ASP A 137 17.51 20.50 3.68
CA ASP A 137 16.95 21.79 4.16
C ASP A 137 15.83 22.29 3.22
N SER A 138 14.78 21.48 3.05
CA SER A 138 13.71 21.72 2.09
C SER A 138 12.42 22.23 2.74
N ASP A 139 11.69 23.08 2.02
CA ASP A 139 10.35 23.55 2.40
C ASP A 139 9.30 22.41 2.30
N ASN A 140 8.79 21.97 3.46
CA ASN A 140 7.82 20.87 3.57
C ASN A 140 6.54 21.16 2.79
N GLU A 141 6.03 22.40 2.79
CA GLU A 141 4.79 22.74 2.08
C GLU A 141 4.94 22.54 0.58
N THR A 142 6.04 23.02 0.00
CA THR A 142 6.34 22.85 -1.42
C THR A 142 6.49 21.37 -1.80
N LEU A 143 7.14 20.56 -0.96
CA LEU A 143 7.29 19.13 -1.20
C LEU A 143 5.95 18.38 -1.15
N ILE A 144 5.13 18.66 -0.14
CA ILE A 144 3.82 18.05 0.02
C ILE A 144 2.89 18.46 -1.11
N GLN A 145 2.91 19.73 -1.51
CA GLN A 145 2.12 20.17 -2.64
C GLN A 145 2.54 19.49 -3.95
N SER A 146 3.84 19.26 -4.14
CA SER A 146 4.37 18.52 -5.29
C SER A 146 3.89 17.06 -5.29
N PHE A 147 3.93 16.40 -4.13
CA PHE A 147 3.39 15.05 -3.94
C PHE A 147 1.89 15.00 -4.24
N ARG A 148 1.10 15.88 -3.63
CA ARG A 148 -0.36 15.96 -3.83
C ARG A 148 -0.70 16.15 -5.31
N THR A 149 0.04 17.01 -6.00
CA THR A 149 -0.13 17.27 -7.43
C THR A 149 0.18 16.02 -8.27
N ALA A 150 1.32 15.37 -8.01
CA ALA A 150 1.74 14.18 -8.76
C ALA A 150 0.78 13.00 -8.55
N VAL A 151 0.40 12.72 -7.31
CA VAL A 151 -0.53 11.63 -6.97
C VAL A 151 -1.91 11.91 -7.54
N SER A 152 -2.48 13.09 -7.32
CA SER A 152 -3.83 13.43 -7.81
C SER A 152 -3.95 13.40 -9.34
N ALA A 153 -2.87 13.72 -10.06
CA ALA A 153 -2.85 13.63 -11.51
C ALA A 153 -2.99 12.19 -12.02
N LEU A 154 -2.52 11.21 -11.23
CA LEU A 154 -2.68 9.79 -11.54
C LEU A 154 -3.97 9.25 -10.93
N ASP A 155 -4.16 9.37 -9.63
CA ASP A 155 -5.29 8.86 -8.84
C ASP A 155 -5.59 9.83 -7.68
N PRO A 156 -6.73 10.55 -7.68
CA PRO A 156 -7.09 11.48 -6.61
C PRO A 156 -7.63 10.80 -5.35
N THR A 157 -8.06 9.53 -5.46
CA THR A 157 -8.65 8.74 -4.35
C THR A 157 -7.88 8.83 -3.02
N PRO A 158 -6.54 8.73 -3.00
CA PRO A 158 -5.76 8.68 -1.76
C PRO A 158 -5.85 9.95 -0.91
N LEU A 159 -6.25 11.07 -1.53
CA LEU A 159 -6.24 12.41 -0.94
C LEU A 159 -7.64 13.00 -0.76
N ASN A 160 -8.68 12.26 -1.14
CA ASN A 160 -10.08 12.72 -1.07
C ASN A 160 -10.67 12.71 0.35
N ASP A 161 -10.18 11.82 1.20
CA ASP A 161 -10.60 11.71 2.60
C ASP A 161 -9.54 12.34 3.50
N GLU A 162 -9.91 13.32 4.31
CA GLU A 162 -9.00 13.99 5.25
C GLU A 162 -8.41 13.00 6.27
N ASP A 163 -9.15 11.95 6.61
CA ASP A 163 -8.74 10.90 7.53
C ASP A 163 -8.03 9.72 6.82
N SER A 164 -7.63 9.87 5.54
CA SER A 164 -6.85 8.84 4.85
C SER A 164 -5.45 8.71 5.47
N ASP A 165 -4.89 7.49 5.45
CA ASP A 165 -3.53 7.24 5.95
C ASP A 165 -2.50 8.19 5.30
N TRP A 166 -2.71 8.55 4.02
CA TRP A 166 -1.83 9.48 3.34
C TRP A 166 -1.93 10.91 3.86
N ASN A 167 -3.15 11.42 4.06
CA ASN A 167 -3.33 12.77 4.60
C ASN A 167 -2.79 12.88 6.02
N ILE A 168 -3.05 11.88 6.87
CA ILE A 168 -2.49 11.81 8.23
C ILE A 168 -0.96 11.84 8.20
N MET A 169 -0.32 11.00 7.37
CA MET A 169 1.15 10.99 7.26
C MET A 169 1.72 12.32 6.72
N LEU A 170 1.03 12.98 5.79
CA LEU A 170 1.46 14.29 5.28
C LEU A 170 1.33 15.39 6.33
N ASP A 171 0.27 15.36 7.14
CA ASP A 171 0.06 16.32 8.22
C ASP A 171 1.11 16.15 9.33
N GLU A 172 1.44 14.91 9.71
CA GLU A 172 2.58 14.63 10.61
C GLU A 172 3.90 15.22 10.09
N ILE A 173 4.12 15.16 8.77
CA ILE A 173 5.31 15.73 8.12
C ILE A 173 5.30 17.26 8.17
N LEU A 174 4.14 17.92 7.99
CA LEU A 174 3.99 19.37 8.10
C LEU A 174 4.24 19.86 9.53
N ASP A 175 3.66 19.15 10.50
CA ASP A 175 3.76 19.48 11.92
C ASP A 175 5.13 19.14 12.52
N GLY A 176 6.00 18.47 11.76
CA GLY A 176 7.34 18.07 12.22
C GLY A 176 7.31 16.94 13.24
N MET A 177 6.25 16.13 13.23
CA MET A 177 6.06 14.96 14.11
C MET A 177 6.61 13.66 13.51
N TRP A 178 7.28 13.77 12.36
CA TRP A 178 7.81 12.65 11.56
C TRP A 178 9.29 12.40 11.77
#